data_AF-A0A023G6T7-F1
#
_entry.id   AF-A0A023G6T7-F1
#
_cell.length_a   1.000
_cell.length_b   1.000
_cell.length_c   1.000
_cell.angle_alpha   90.00
_cell.angle_beta   90.00
_cell.angle_gamma   90.00
#
_symmetry.space_group_name_H-M   'P 1'
#
loop_
_entity.id
_entity.type
_entity.pdbx_description
1 polymer ?
#
loop_
_entity_poly.entity_id
_entity_poly.type
_entity_poly.pdbx_seq_one_letter_code
_entity_poly.pdbx_strand_id
1 'polypeptide(L)'
;MSRIPIPVPALLFTFLVYGLCIRDCQSNSVGRASVSCDTLTSSKDVKPDKTCLCPGKPNMKRKDGTSCKKSAVREDNEKSARPGTCKDGVCVLRNFTKGCDESKAPEVKPGSQPPFGCVYYCDTTKGLFGFFKPGTVCEHKVNRTHYVKGVCKKTGEKVVCSEDVDGPPAC
;
A
#
# COMPACT_ATOMS: atom_id res chain seq x y z
N MET A 1 76.58 53.72 37.90
CA MET A 1 76.90 53.66 36.46
C MET A 1 77.58 52.33 36.19
N SER A 2 76.98 51.48 35.36
CA SER A 2 77.68 50.59 34.41
C SER A 2 76.63 49.71 33.73
N ARG A 3 76.19 50.18 32.56
CA ARG A 3 75.48 49.39 31.56
C ARG A 3 76.56 48.67 30.75
N ILE A 4 76.42 47.37 30.58
CA ILE A 4 77.16 46.61 29.57
C ILE A 4 76.14 46.16 28.52
N PRO A 5 76.24 46.64 27.26
CA PRO A 5 75.57 46.08 26.11
C PRO A 5 76.43 44.97 25.47
N ILE A 6 75.84 44.11 24.64
CA ILE A 6 76.46 43.49 23.43
C ILE A 6 75.40 42.56 22.74
N PRO A 7 75.50 42.33 21.41
CA PRO A 7 74.38 42.25 20.47
C PRO A 7 74.16 40.87 19.78
N VAL A 8 73.00 40.71 19.08
CA VAL A 8 72.72 40.16 17.70
C VAL A 8 73.44 38.84 17.27
N PRO A 9 72.87 37.86 16.49
CA PRO A 9 71.82 37.90 15.45
C PRO A 9 70.82 36.72 15.34
N ALA A 10 69.89 36.91 14.40
CA ALA A 10 69.02 36.00 13.65
C ALA A 10 69.33 34.48 13.61
N LEU A 11 68.24 33.69 13.73
CA LEU A 11 68.06 32.36 13.10
C LEU A 11 66.55 32.10 12.98
N LEU A 12 65.91 32.44 11.85
CA LEU A 12 65.59 31.58 10.70
C LEU A 12 64.67 30.37 11.03
N PHE A 13 63.42 30.53 10.59
CA PHE A 13 62.53 29.52 10.01
C PHE A 13 62.36 28.16 10.69
N THR A 14 61.20 27.98 11.33
CA THR A 14 60.44 26.72 11.27
C THR A 14 58.96 27.00 11.02
N PHE A 15 58.60 26.89 9.74
CA PHE A 15 57.47 26.10 9.23
C PHE A 15 56.25 25.79 10.12
N LEU A 16 55.11 25.90 9.43
CA LEU A 16 53.91 25.07 9.55
C LEU A 16 52.91 25.42 10.65
N VAL A 17 51.93 26.22 10.23
CA VAL A 17 50.52 25.78 10.17
C VAL A 17 50.11 24.85 11.31
N TYR A 18 50.00 25.41 12.52
CA TYR A 18 48.94 25.00 13.44
C TYR A 18 47.69 25.74 12.94
N GLY A 19 47.03 25.19 11.91
CA GLY A 19 46.20 24.03 12.14
C GLY A 19 44.97 24.53 12.87
N LEU A 20 44.16 25.31 12.14
CA LEU A 20 42.75 25.47 12.46
C LEU A 20 42.26 24.07 12.81
N CYS A 21 41.94 23.82 14.07
CA CYS A 21 41.08 22.72 14.47
C CYS A 21 39.71 22.99 13.84
N ILE A 22 39.62 22.82 12.52
CA ILE A 22 38.41 22.33 11.89
C ILE A 22 38.20 21.03 12.64
N ARG A 23 37.28 21.09 13.61
CA ARG A 23 36.51 19.92 13.99
C ARG A 23 36.03 19.35 12.67
N ASP A 24 36.75 18.34 12.18
CA ASP A 24 36.16 17.30 11.41
C ASP A 24 34.95 16.86 12.23
N CYS A 25 33.80 17.45 11.95
CA CYS A 25 32.59 16.70 11.87
C CYS A 25 32.87 15.64 10.81
N GLN A 26 33.61 14.60 11.19
CA GLN A 26 33.21 13.24 10.90
C GLN A 26 31.77 13.14 11.39
N SER A 27 30.85 13.63 10.55
CA SER A 27 29.64 12.90 10.29
C SER A 27 30.15 11.53 9.87
N ASN A 28 30.37 10.67 10.86
CA ASN A 28 30.15 9.27 10.68
C ASN A 28 28.74 9.21 10.13
N SER A 29 28.63 9.24 8.80
CA SER A 29 27.55 8.62 8.07
C SER A 29 27.69 7.13 8.35
N VAL A 30 27.48 6.77 9.62
CA VAL A 30 26.98 5.46 10.01
C VAL A 30 25.72 5.39 9.19
N GLY A 31 25.79 4.62 8.10
CA GLY A 31 24.72 4.49 7.14
C GLY A 31 23.44 4.37 7.94
N ARG A 32 22.47 5.23 7.64
CA ARG A 32 21.12 5.10 8.17
C ARG A 32 20.72 3.66 7.89
N ALA A 33 20.93 2.79 8.87
CA ALA A 33 20.33 1.49 8.90
C ALA A 33 18.85 1.85 8.92
N SER A 34 18.21 1.76 7.76
CA SER A 34 16.79 2.01 7.65
C SER A 34 16.17 0.97 8.57
N VAL A 35 15.79 1.39 9.77
CA VAL A 35 15.09 0.53 10.71
C VAL A 35 13.79 0.18 10.00
N SER A 36 13.76 -0.99 9.36
CA SER A 36 12.58 -1.47 8.67
C SER A 36 11.50 -1.68 9.71
N CYS A 37 10.23 -1.45 9.36
CA CYS A 37 9.14 -1.81 10.26
C CYS A 37 9.20 -3.31 10.63
N ASP A 38 9.87 -4.14 9.83
CA ASP A 38 9.97 -5.59 9.99
C ASP A 38 10.77 -6.04 11.23
N THR A 39 11.65 -5.18 11.78
CA THR A 39 12.34 -5.44 13.06
C THR A 39 11.53 -5.01 14.28
N LEU A 40 10.42 -4.29 14.09
CA LEU A 40 9.43 -4.09 15.14
C LEU A 40 8.59 -5.36 15.15
N THR A 41 8.76 -6.19 16.19
CA THR A 41 8.12 -7.49 16.34
C THR A 41 6.70 -7.51 15.80
N SER A 42 6.55 -8.17 14.65
CA SER A 42 5.29 -8.35 13.96
C SER A 42 4.34 -9.10 14.89
N SER A 43 3.47 -8.37 15.59
CA SER A 43 2.31 -8.97 16.20
C SER A 43 1.51 -9.62 15.07
N LYS A 44 1.12 -10.88 15.25
CA LYS A 44 0.48 -11.73 14.22
C LYS A 44 -0.90 -11.24 13.73
N ASP A 45 -1.28 -10.00 14.02
CA ASP A 45 -2.59 -9.41 13.76
C ASP A 45 -2.53 -7.99 13.17
N VAL A 46 -1.43 -7.63 12.49
CA VAL A 46 -1.41 -6.35 11.75
C VAL A 46 -2.34 -6.48 10.55
N LYS A 47 -3.59 -6.02 10.72
CA LYS A 47 -4.53 -5.80 9.62
C LYS A 47 -3.76 -5.15 8.46
N PRO A 48 -3.84 -5.68 7.22
CA PRO A 48 -3.14 -5.11 6.09
C PRO A 48 -3.57 -3.65 5.97
N ASP A 49 -2.63 -2.79 6.33
CA ASP A 49 -2.93 -1.43 6.71
C ASP A 49 -3.29 -0.64 5.45
N LYS A 50 -4.29 0.24 5.57
CA LYS A 50 -4.73 1.12 4.48
C LYS A 50 -3.59 2.05 4.04
N THR A 51 -2.62 2.25 4.93
CA THR A 51 -1.41 3.05 4.76
C THR A 51 -0.17 2.17 4.83
N CYS A 52 0.80 2.38 3.94
CA CYS A 52 2.08 1.68 3.97
C CYS A 52 3.07 2.34 4.94
N LEU A 53 2.56 2.73 6.10
CA LEU A 53 3.32 3.34 7.19
C LEU A 53 3.57 2.30 8.30
N CYS A 54 4.60 2.51 9.11
CA CYS A 54 4.82 1.66 10.28
C CYS A 54 3.71 1.94 11.33
N PRO A 55 3.08 0.91 11.91
CA PRO A 55 2.14 1.09 13.01
C PRO A 55 2.78 1.89 14.17
N GLY A 56 2.07 2.90 14.68
CA GLY A 56 2.56 3.76 15.77
C GLY A 56 3.70 4.72 15.39
N LYS A 57 4.20 4.69 14.14
CA LYS A 57 5.26 5.58 13.64
C LYS A 57 4.89 6.10 12.25
N PRO A 58 3.97 7.08 12.13
CA PRO A 58 3.45 7.56 10.84
C PRO A 58 4.52 8.22 9.94
N ASN A 59 5.64 8.66 10.52
CA ASN A 59 6.78 9.22 9.78
C ASN A 59 7.70 8.14 9.17
N MET A 60 7.46 6.87 9.49
CA MET A 60 8.25 5.74 8.95
C MET A 60 7.41 4.96 7.95
N LYS A 61 8.03 4.64 6.81
CA LYS A 61 7.41 3.92 5.71
C LYS A 61 7.75 2.43 5.81
N ARG A 62 6.81 1.57 5.45
CA ARG A 62 7.09 0.16 5.17
C ARG A 62 8.03 0.06 3.97
N LYS A 63 8.75 -1.06 3.89
CA LYS A 63 9.60 -1.37 2.75
C LYS A 63 8.77 -1.39 1.46
N ASP A 64 9.34 -0.86 0.39
CA ASP A 64 8.73 -0.96 -0.92
C ASP A 64 8.60 -2.43 -1.34
N GLY A 65 7.47 -2.75 -1.99
CA GLY A 65 7.10 -4.11 -2.35
C GLY A 65 6.35 -4.89 -1.25
N THR A 66 6.26 -4.39 -0.01
CA THR A 66 5.43 -5.02 1.03
C THR A 66 3.96 -5.07 0.59
N SER A 67 3.30 -6.22 0.78
CA SER A 67 1.88 -6.39 0.46
C SER A 67 1.00 -5.50 1.33
N CYS A 68 -0.01 -4.88 0.72
CA CYS A 68 -0.98 -4.02 1.41
C CYS A 68 -2.40 -4.23 0.86
N LYS A 69 -3.41 -3.73 1.58
CA LYS A 69 -4.80 -3.71 1.11
C LYS A 69 -5.41 -2.33 1.33
N LYS A 70 -6.09 -1.81 0.30
CA LYS A 70 -6.80 -0.51 0.38
C LYS A 70 -8.22 -0.67 -0.17
N SER A 71 -9.19 -0.02 0.47
CA SER A 71 -10.56 -0.02 -0.03
C SER A 71 -10.66 0.74 -1.35
N ALA A 72 -11.21 0.11 -2.38
CA ALA A 72 -11.45 0.72 -3.68
C ALA A 72 -12.71 0.13 -4.35
N VAL A 73 -13.23 0.86 -5.32
CA VAL A 73 -14.35 0.43 -6.16
C VAL A 73 -13.82 -0.58 -7.17
N ARG A 74 -14.50 -1.73 -7.29
CA ARG A 74 -14.21 -2.80 -8.23
C ARG A 74 -14.88 -2.56 -9.58
N GLU A 75 -14.64 -3.50 -10.48
CA GLU A 75 -15.11 -3.50 -11.85
C GLU A 75 -16.65 -3.69 -11.96
N ASP A 76 -17.29 -4.23 -10.92
CA ASP A 76 -18.75 -4.33 -10.72
C ASP A 76 -19.35 -3.19 -9.87
N ASN A 77 -18.59 -2.11 -9.64
CA ASN A 77 -18.94 -0.98 -8.78
C ASN A 77 -19.04 -1.28 -7.27
N GLU A 78 -18.68 -2.48 -6.82
CA GLU A 78 -18.63 -2.80 -5.38
C GLU A 78 -17.40 -2.22 -4.70
N LYS A 79 -17.56 -1.67 -3.48
CA LYS A 79 -16.43 -1.21 -2.67
C LYS A 79 -15.89 -2.33 -1.79
N SER A 80 -14.69 -2.83 -2.11
CA SER A 80 -14.02 -3.90 -1.33
C SER A 80 -12.56 -3.59 -1.05
N ALA A 81 -11.92 -4.39 -0.20
CA ALA A 81 -10.49 -4.30 0.05
C ALA A 81 -9.71 -4.92 -1.12
N ARG A 82 -8.92 -4.10 -1.81
CA ARG A 82 -8.14 -4.50 -2.98
C ARG A 82 -6.67 -4.68 -2.61
N PRO A 83 -5.99 -5.73 -3.13
CA PRO A 83 -4.58 -5.95 -2.89
C PRO A 83 -3.73 -4.92 -3.64
N GLY A 84 -2.58 -4.60 -3.06
CA GLY A 84 -1.59 -3.70 -3.63
C GLY A 84 -0.21 -3.95 -3.04
N THR A 85 0.73 -3.10 -3.45
CA THR A 85 2.10 -3.09 -2.93
C THR A 85 2.46 -1.70 -2.43
N CYS A 86 3.27 -1.66 -1.38
CA CYS A 86 3.80 -0.43 -0.86
C CYS A 86 4.82 0.17 -1.82
N LYS A 87 4.67 1.47 -2.10
CA LYS A 87 5.66 2.29 -2.80
C LYS A 87 5.68 3.66 -2.15
N ASP A 88 6.83 4.08 -1.63
CA ASP A 88 7.02 5.37 -0.97
C ASP A 88 6.04 5.65 0.18
N GLY A 89 5.62 4.61 0.91
CA GLY A 89 4.66 4.72 2.00
C GLY A 89 3.19 4.79 1.56
N VAL A 90 2.92 4.65 0.27
CA VAL A 90 1.57 4.58 -0.32
C VAL A 90 1.26 3.14 -0.74
N CYS A 91 0.04 2.68 -0.47
CA CYS A 91 -0.45 1.40 -1.01
C CYS A 91 -0.92 1.60 -2.46
N VAL A 92 -0.08 1.18 -3.41
CA VAL A 92 -0.39 1.20 -4.85
C VAL A 92 -1.19 -0.05 -5.18
N LEU A 93 -2.44 0.13 -5.58
CA LEU A 93 -3.31 -0.99 -5.90
C LEU A 93 -2.85 -1.71 -7.17
N ARG A 94 -3.04 -3.03 -7.15
CA ARG A 94 -2.84 -3.84 -8.35
C ARG A 94 -3.91 -3.51 -9.39
N ASN A 95 -3.50 -3.36 -10.64
CA ASN A 95 -4.41 -3.23 -11.77
C ASN A 95 -4.97 -4.60 -12.15
N PHE A 96 -6.27 -4.63 -12.46
CA PHE A 96 -6.94 -5.81 -12.97
C PHE A 96 -7.56 -5.49 -14.32
N THR A 97 -7.43 -6.42 -15.27
CA THR A 97 -7.92 -6.29 -16.64
C THR A 97 -8.90 -7.41 -16.96
N LYS A 98 -9.92 -7.10 -17.76
CA LYS A 98 -10.90 -8.10 -18.18
C LYS A 98 -10.20 -9.12 -19.06
N GLY A 99 -10.33 -10.40 -18.74
CA GLY A 99 -9.66 -11.46 -19.49
C GLY A 99 -9.96 -12.88 -19.03
N CYS A 100 -10.81 -13.06 -18.01
CA CYS A 100 -11.32 -14.39 -17.69
C CYS A 100 -12.37 -14.82 -18.70
N ASP A 101 -12.39 -16.12 -19.00
CA ASP A 101 -13.45 -16.75 -19.78
C ASP A 101 -14.72 -16.87 -18.93
N GLU A 102 -15.72 -16.02 -19.20
CA GLU A 102 -16.99 -15.94 -18.47
C GLU A 102 -17.84 -17.22 -18.61
N SER A 103 -17.57 -18.06 -19.62
CA SER A 103 -18.23 -19.38 -19.72
C SER A 103 -17.76 -20.35 -18.63
N LYS A 104 -16.57 -20.10 -18.06
CA LYS A 104 -15.95 -20.86 -16.96
C LYS A 104 -16.05 -20.15 -15.62
N ALA A 105 -16.94 -19.17 -15.50
CA ALA A 105 -17.22 -18.54 -14.20
C ALA A 105 -17.64 -19.62 -13.18
N PRO A 106 -17.17 -19.56 -11.92
CA PRO A 106 -17.57 -20.51 -10.89
C PRO A 106 -19.09 -20.54 -10.71
N GLU A 107 -19.67 -21.74 -10.61
CA GLU A 107 -21.10 -21.86 -10.32
C GLU A 107 -21.38 -21.56 -8.84
N VAL A 108 -22.39 -20.73 -8.59
CA VAL A 108 -22.88 -20.46 -7.24
C VAL A 108 -23.91 -21.52 -6.88
N LYS A 109 -23.59 -22.40 -5.93
CA LYS A 109 -24.48 -23.50 -5.55
C LYS A 109 -25.75 -22.98 -4.88
N PRO A 110 -26.93 -23.58 -5.15
CA PRO A 110 -28.14 -23.26 -4.40
C PRO A 110 -27.92 -23.42 -2.90
N GLY A 111 -28.33 -22.42 -2.11
CA GLY A 111 -28.18 -22.42 -0.65
C GLY A 111 -26.78 -22.05 -0.11
N SER A 112 -25.76 -21.89 -0.97
CA SER A 112 -24.46 -21.36 -0.51
C SER A 112 -24.50 -19.84 -0.32
N GLN A 113 -23.54 -19.30 0.43
CA GLN A 113 -23.37 -17.85 0.50
C GLN A 113 -23.06 -17.29 -0.91
N PRO A 114 -23.82 -16.29 -1.39
CA PRO A 114 -23.55 -15.65 -2.68
C PRO A 114 -22.16 -15.00 -2.71
N PRO A 115 -21.55 -14.87 -3.90
CA PRO A 115 -20.33 -14.09 -4.04
C PRO A 115 -20.61 -12.62 -3.71
N PHE A 116 -19.59 -11.95 -3.15
CA PHE A 116 -19.63 -10.50 -2.99
C PHE A 116 -19.49 -9.84 -4.37
N GLY A 117 -20.56 -9.22 -4.84
CA GLY A 117 -20.71 -8.62 -6.16
C GLY A 117 -20.75 -9.60 -7.33
N CYS A 118 -20.47 -9.09 -8.51
CA CYS A 118 -20.63 -9.77 -9.81
C CYS A 118 -19.31 -9.97 -10.57
N VAL A 119 -18.17 -9.68 -9.94
CA VAL A 119 -16.84 -9.96 -10.49
C VAL A 119 -16.22 -11.17 -9.82
N TYR A 120 -15.59 -12.04 -10.61
CA TYR A 120 -14.70 -13.09 -10.14
C TYR A 120 -13.30 -12.93 -10.72
N TYR A 121 -12.31 -13.49 -10.02
CA TYR A 121 -10.90 -13.44 -10.41
C TYR A 121 -10.42 -14.85 -10.73
N CYS A 122 -10.07 -15.11 -12.00
CA CYS A 122 -9.52 -16.38 -12.42
C CYS A 122 -7.99 -16.46 -12.24
N ASP A 123 -7.29 -15.32 -12.27
CA ASP A 123 -5.86 -15.25 -12.05
C ASP A 123 -5.50 -13.95 -11.32
N THR A 124 -5.35 -14.04 -9.99
CA THR A 124 -4.97 -12.88 -9.17
C THR A 124 -3.49 -12.52 -9.33
N THR A 125 -2.65 -13.39 -9.90
CA THR A 125 -1.21 -13.19 -10.15
C THR A 125 -0.94 -12.48 -11.46
N LYS A 126 -1.82 -12.63 -12.46
CA LYS A 126 -1.84 -11.83 -13.71
C LYS A 126 -2.78 -10.63 -13.61
N GLY A 127 -3.69 -10.63 -12.64
CA GLY A 127 -4.66 -9.54 -12.47
C GLY A 127 -5.82 -9.67 -13.45
N LEU A 128 -6.29 -10.88 -13.71
CA LEU A 128 -7.39 -11.13 -14.63
C LEU A 128 -8.70 -11.27 -13.87
N PHE A 129 -9.73 -10.61 -14.39
CA PHE A 129 -11.09 -10.72 -13.89
C PHE A 129 -12.09 -11.02 -15.01
N GLY A 130 -13.26 -11.51 -14.62
CA GLY A 130 -14.45 -11.66 -15.46
C GLY A 130 -15.70 -11.38 -14.65
N PHE A 131 -16.85 -11.34 -15.33
CA PHE A 131 -18.15 -11.17 -14.68
C PHE A 131 -18.89 -12.50 -14.56
N PHE A 132 -19.63 -12.67 -13.46
CA PHE A 132 -20.66 -13.70 -13.39
C PHE A 132 -21.78 -13.38 -14.40
N LYS A 133 -22.46 -14.42 -14.88
CA LYS A 133 -23.55 -14.28 -15.85
C LYS A 133 -24.70 -13.47 -15.22
N PRO A 134 -25.42 -12.64 -16.01
CA PRO A 134 -26.63 -12.01 -15.52
C PRO A 134 -27.62 -13.02 -14.92
N GLY A 135 -28.31 -12.63 -13.84
CA GLY A 135 -29.19 -13.52 -13.06
C GLY A 135 -28.48 -14.33 -11.96
N THR A 136 -27.15 -14.33 -11.91
CA THR A 136 -26.41 -14.94 -10.78
C THR A 136 -26.72 -14.18 -9.49
N VAL A 137 -27.07 -14.91 -8.42
CA VAL A 137 -27.26 -14.32 -7.10
C VAL A 137 -25.95 -13.72 -6.57
N CYS A 138 -26.02 -12.57 -5.92
CA CYS A 138 -24.87 -11.85 -5.41
C CYS A 138 -25.17 -11.17 -4.07
N GLU A 139 -24.12 -10.72 -3.39
CA GLU A 139 -24.19 -9.94 -2.17
C GLU A 139 -23.59 -8.54 -2.41
N HIS A 140 -24.34 -7.48 -2.09
CA HIS A 140 -23.92 -6.08 -2.21
C HIS A 140 -23.76 -5.45 -0.81
N LYS A 141 -22.79 -4.56 -0.65
CA LYS A 141 -22.55 -3.85 0.62
C LYS A 141 -23.22 -2.47 0.62
N VAL A 142 -24.36 -2.36 1.31
CA VAL A 142 -25.11 -1.09 1.44
C VAL A 142 -24.42 -0.13 2.42
N ASN A 143 -23.89 -0.65 3.53
CA ASN A 143 -23.15 0.17 4.51
C ASN A 143 -22.06 -0.66 5.21
N ARG A 144 -21.38 -0.11 6.23
CA ARG A 144 -20.22 -0.77 6.86
C ARG A 144 -20.50 -2.19 7.37
N THR A 145 -21.70 -2.44 7.88
CA THR A 145 -22.09 -3.69 8.56
C THR A 145 -23.20 -4.44 7.85
N HIS A 146 -23.95 -3.79 6.96
CA HIS A 146 -25.09 -4.39 6.27
C HIS A 146 -24.74 -4.77 4.84
N TYR A 147 -25.16 -5.99 4.51
CA TYR A 147 -25.07 -6.57 3.19
C TYR A 147 -26.47 -7.08 2.81
N VAL A 148 -26.78 -6.97 1.53
CA VAL A 148 -28.08 -7.36 0.96
C VAL A 148 -27.85 -8.34 -0.17
N LYS A 149 -28.82 -9.24 -0.34
CA LYS A 149 -28.85 -10.15 -1.47
C LYS A 149 -29.39 -9.41 -2.68
N GLY A 150 -28.84 -9.70 -3.85
CA GLY A 150 -29.30 -9.18 -5.12
C GLY A 150 -28.99 -10.15 -6.25
N VAL A 151 -29.09 -9.65 -7.48
CA VAL A 151 -28.71 -10.40 -8.68
C VAL A 151 -27.82 -9.56 -9.58
N CYS A 152 -26.99 -10.27 -10.33
CA CYS A 152 -26.12 -9.68 -11.32
C CYS A 152 -26.93 -9.17 -12.51
N LYS A 153 -26.89 -7.86 -12.77
CA LYS A 153 -27.54 -7.20 -13.91
C LYS A 153 -26.51 -6.53 -14.80
N LYS A 154 -26.68 -6.68 -16.12
CA LYS A 154 -25.80 -6.03 -17.10
C LYS A 154 -26.13 -4.54 -17.17
N THR A 155 -25.13 -3.69 -16.96
CA THR A 155 -25.24 -2.23 -17.04
C THR A 155 -24.10 -1.72 -17.94
N GLY A 156 -24.42 -1.43 -19.21
CA GLY A 156 -23.41 -1.14 -20.23
C GLY A 156 -22.47 -2.33 -20.44
N GLU A 157 -21.17 -2.10 -20.25
CA GLU A 157 -20.12 -3.13 -20.37
C GLU A 157 -19.85 -3.90 -19.06
N LYS A 158 -20.48 -3.48 -17.96
CA LYS A 158 -20.30 -4.05 -16.62
C LYS A 158 -21.45 -4.97 -16.26
N VAL A 159 -21.20 -5.83 -15.28
CA VAL A 159 -22.25 -6.56 -14.55
C VAL A 159 -22.18 -6.13 -13.09
N VAL A 160 -23.29 -5.63 -12.57
CA VAL A 160 -23.38 -4.98 -11.25
C VAL A 160 -24.38 -5.77 -10.39
N CYS A 161 -24.10 -5.91 -9.10
CA CYS A 161 -25.05 -6.50 -8.16
C CYS A 161 -26.14 -5.47 -7.87
N SER A 162 -27.38 -5.80 -8.18
CA SER A 162 -28.54 -4.94 -7.91
C SER A 162 -29.51 -5.69 -7.02
N GLU A 163 -30.05 -5.00 -6.02
CA GLU A 163 -31.17 -5.52 -5.24
C GLU A 163 -32.32 -5.82 -6.21
N ASP A 164 -32.81 -7.06 -6.19
CA ASP A 164 -34.08 -7.38 -6.85
C ASP A 164 -35.20 -6.79 -6.00
N VAL A 165 -35.44 -5.50 -6.20
CA VAL A 165 -36.73 -4.91 -5.92
C VAL A 165 -37.60 -5.22 -7.12
N ASP A 166 -38.19 -6.42 -7.12
CA ASP A 166 -39.52 -6.57 -7.70
C ASP A 166 -40.43 -5.69 -6.85
N GLY A 167 -40.50 -4.40 -7.19
CA GLY A 167 -41.56 -3.55 -6.69
C GLY A 167 -42.89 -4.21 -7.09
N PRO A 168 -43.90 -4.22 -6.22
CA PRO A 168 -45.22 -4.70 -6.63
C PRO A 168 -45.61 -3.95 -7.91
N PRO A 169 -46.22 -4.63 -8.91
CA PRO A 169 -46.65 -3.97 -10.12
C PRO A 169 -47.47 -2.74 -9.71
N ALA A 170 -47.11 -1.58 -10.24
CA ALA A 170 -47.87 -0.36 -10.00
C ALA A 170 -49.32 -0.64 -10.45
N CYS A 171 -50.21 -0.69 -9.47
CA CYS A 171 -51.65 -0.81 -9.67
C CYS A 171 -52.22 0.46 -10.32
#